data_AF-A0A947DX06-F1
#
_entry.id   AF-A0A947DX06-F1
#
_cell.length_a   1.000
_cell.length_b   1.000
_cell.length_c   1.000
_cell.angle_alpha   90.00
_cell.angle_beta   90.00
_cell.angle_gamma   90.00
#
_symmetry.space_group_name_H-M   'P 1'
#
loop_
_entity.id
_entity.type
_entity.pdbx_description
1 polymer ?
#
loop_
_entity_poly.entity_id
_entity_poly.type
_entity_poly.pdbx_seq_one_letter_code
_entity_poly.pdbx_strand_id
1 'polypeptide(L)'
;MPMMFRLFLLTIVAASVALSACTSLLPRSSSRTPGNFANFESARDAVQRIVPLETRFSELKELGFDPDAGSNVTLIPYPDVVARLAPYPALTLQQLDPGVRKCVEDQAACRGYLFHFERQGRRRTGSFWLDFLNIRRVTEVTGWSFDALVIVSNGTVLFRNFAGQPQIDRFERQSNPLGPLQPAGEAAGALLKR
;
A
#
# COMPACT_ATOMS: atom_id res chain seq x y z
N MET A 1 -57.35 29.28 1.31
CA MET A 1 -56.78 28.14 0.55
C MET A 1 -55.38 28.35 -0.06
N PRO A 2 -54.91 29.55 -0.50
CA PRO A 2 -53.59 29.65 -1.16
C PRO A 2 -52.39 29.55 -0.20
N MET A 3 -52.59 29.81 1.11
CA MET A 3 -51.50 29.79 2.10
C MET A 3 -51.07 28.38 2.51
N MET A 4 -52.02 27.43 2.63
CA MET A 4 -51.71 26.02 2.90
C MET A 4 -50.98 25.35 1.73
N PHE A 5 -51.34 25.70 0.49
CA PHE A 5 -50.68 25.16 -0.69
C PHE A 5 -49.22 25.65 -0.81
N ARG A 6 -48.96 26.93 -0.49
CA ARG A 6 -47.60 27.48 -0.42
C ARG A 6 -46.76 26.84 0.69
N LEU A 7 -47.36 26.57 1.85
CA LEU A 7 -46.68 25.90 2.97
C LEU A 7 -46.32 24.44 2.61
N PHE A 8 -47.22 23.73 1.95
CA PHE A 8 -47.01 22.35 1.49
C PHE A 8 -45.95 22.26 0.39
N LEU A 9 -45.88 23.26 -0.51
CA LEU A 9 -44.81 23.32 -1.51
C LEU A 9 -43.44 23.58 -0.85
N LEU A 10 -43.40 24.46 0.16
CA LEU A 10 -42.17 24.77 0.91
C LEU A 10 -41.64 23.54 1.67
N THR A 11 -42.50 22.71 2.25
CA THR A 11 -42.07 21.48 2.93
C THR A 11 -41.56 20.41 1.95
N ILE A 12 -42.15 20.28 0.77
CA ILE A 12 -41.67 19.36 -0.28
C ILE A 12 -40.30 19.80 -0.81
N VAL A 13 -40.11 21.11 -1.02
CA VAL A 13 -38.81 21.67 -1.45
C VAL A 13 -37.76 21.48 -0.34
N ALA A 14 -38.10 21.73 0.92
CA ALA A 14 -37.19 21.48 2.04
C ALA A 14 -36.81 19.99 2.19
N ALA A 15 -37.77 19.08 1.99
CA ALA A 15 -37.52 17.64 2.05
C ALA A 15 -36.61 17.15 0.92
N SER A 16 -36.78 17.65 -0.30
CA SER A 16 -35.93 17.29 -1.45
C SER A 16 -34.50 17.82 -1.33
N VAL A 17 -34.31 19.00 -0.73
CA VAL A 17 -32.97 19.52 -0.38
C VAL A 17 -32.32 18.67 0.72
N ALA A 18 -33.08 18.20 1.73
CA ALA A 18 -32.55 17.32 2.77
C ALA A 18 -32.12 15.94 2.24
N LEU A 19 -32.85 15.38 1.27
CA LEU A 19 -32.55 14.07 0.66
C LEU A 19 -31.29 14.07 -0.23
N SER A 20 -30.95 15.20 -0.85
CA SER A 20 -29.76 15.32 -1.71
C SER A 20 -28.46 15.53 -0.94
N ALA A 21 -28.54 16.05 0.30
CA ALA A 21 -27.39 16.25 1.19
C ALA A 21 -26.73 14.95 1.70
N CYS A 22 -27.40 13.80 1.60
CA CYS A 22 -26.86 12.51 2.08
C CYS A 22 -25.69 11.95 1.24
N THR A 23 -25.46 12.48 0.04
CA THR A 23 -24.34 12.03 -0.83
C THR A 23 -22.97 12.46 -0.31
N SER A 24 -22.91 13.52 0.52
CA SER A 24 -21.65 14.02 1.09
C SER A 24 -21.18 13.26 2.34
N LEU A 25 -21.99 12.33 2.87
CA LEU A 25 -21.68 11.63 4.13
C LEU A 25 -20.87 10.33 3.95
N LEU A 26 -20.43 10.03 2.72
CA LEU A 26 -19.66 8.81 2.44
C LEU A 26 -18.28 8.89 3.10
N PRO A 27 -17.87 7.84 3.84
CA PRO A 27 -16.58 7.82 4.51
C PRO A 27 -15.44 7.81 3.49
N ARG A 28 -14.39 8.56 3.81
CA ARG A 28 -13.12 8.58 3.08
C ARG A 28 -12.06 8.04 4.02
N SER A 29 -11.22 7.15 3.52
CA SER A 29 -10.03 6.71 4.24
C SER A 29 -8.81 6.97 3.38
N SER A 30 -7.68 7.24 4.03
CA SER A 30 -6.39 7.27 3.37
C SER A 30 -5.42 6.51 4.25
N SER A 31 -4.70 5.55 3.70
CA SER A 31 -3.51 5.03 4.37
C SER A 31 -2.31 5.76 3.79
N ARG A 32 -1.52 6.32 4.69
CA ARG A 32 -0.26 6.94 4.36
C ARG A 32 0.75 6.28 5.25
N THR A 33 1.70 5.60 4.63
CA THR A 33 2.89 5.19 5.33
C THR A 33 3.73 6.46 5.56
N PRO A 34 4.01 6.87 6.82
CA PRO A 34 4.84 8.02 7.09
C PRO A 34 6.20 7.77 6.45
N GLY A 35 6.55 8.56 5.43
CA GLY A 35 7.73 8.31 4.61
C GLY A 35 8.23 9.59 3.95
N ASN A 36 9.50 9.58 3.59
CA ASN A 36 10.22 10.76 3.09
C ASN A 36 9.83 11.15 1.65
N PHE A 37 9.11 10.28 0.93
CA PHE A 37 8.84 10.45 -0.50
C PHE A 37 7.39 10.88 -0.77
N ALA A 38 7.22 11.85 -1.68
CA ALA A 38 5.92 12.38 -2.06
C ALA A 38 5.25 11.57 -3.18
N ASN A 39 6.06 11.03 -4.09
CA ASN A 39 5.64 10.30 -5.28
C ASN A 39 6.62 9.16 -5.60
N PHE A 40 6.16 8.22 -6.44
CA PHE A 40 6.95 7.05 -6.85
C PHE A 40 8.29 7.45 -7.49
N GLU A 41 8.28 8.46 -8.35
CA GLU A 41 9.48 8.92 -9.09
C GLU A 41 10.57 9.41 -8.13
N SER A 42 10.22 10.18 -7.09
CA SER A 42 11.18 10.66 -6.09
C SER A 42 11.84 9.52 -5.31
N ALA A 43 11.09 8.44 -5.02
CA ALA A 43 11.64 7.25 -4.38
C ALA A 43 12.55 6.46 -5.34
N ARG A 44 12.15 6.34 -6.62
CA ARG A 44 12.96 5.69 -7.65
C ARG A 44 14.29 6.41 -7.86
N ASP A 45 14.26 7.73 -7.99
CA ASP A 45 15.45 8.54 -8.20
C ASP A 45 16.40 8.45 -6.99
N ALA A 46 15.86 8.36 -5.78
CA ALA A 46 16.66 8.15 -4.57
C ALA A 46 17.34 6.77 -4.55
N VAL A 47 16.63 5.68 -4.90
CA VAL A 47 17.25 4.34 -5.01
C VAL A 47 18.29 4.31 -6.12
N GLN A 48 18.07 5.01 -7.23
CA GLN A 48 19.00 5.01 -8.36
C GLN A 48 20.35 5.67 -8.04
N ARG A 49 20.40 6.58 -7.05
CA ARG A 49 21.64 7.17 -6.54
C ARG A 49 22.49 6.21 -5.72
N ILE A 50 21.92 5.13 -5.22
CA ILE A 50 22.66 4.09 -4.51
C ILE A 50 23.52 3.36 -5.54
N VAL A 51 24.84 3.39 -5.40
CA VAL A 51 25.77 2.67 -6.28
C VAL A 51 26.22 1.40 -5.54
N PRO A 52 25.87 0.20 -6.06
CA PRO A 52 26.34 -1.05 -5.48
C PRO A 52 27.87 -1.09 -5.37
N LEU A 53 28.38 -1.68 -4.29
CA LEU A 53 29.79 -1.81 -3.94
C LEU A 53 30.53 -0.51 -3.58
N GLU A 54 29.89 0.66 -3.73
CA GLU A 54 30.49 1.96 -3.40
C GLU A 54 29.74 2.66 -2.25
N THR A 55 28.41 2.68 -2.29
CA THR A 55 27.58 3.38 -1.29
C THR A 55 27.68 2.70 0.07
N ARG A 56 27.91 3.51 1.10
CA ARG A 56 27.97 3.03 2.49
C ARG A 56 26.58 2.97 3.11
N PHE A 57 26.45 2.12 4.11
CA PHE A 57 25.21 1.99 4.89
C PHE A 57 24.79 3.31 5.54
N SER A 58 25.73 4.11 6.03
CA SER A 58 25.45 5.43 6.63
C SER A 58 24.85 6.43 5.65
N GLU A 59 25.19 6.33 4.36
CA GLU A 59 24.72 7.23 3.30
C GLU A 59 23.26 6.92 2.90
N LEU A 60 22.77 5.71 3.17
CA LEU A 60 21.37 5.35 2.90
C LEU A 60 20.40 6.27 3.62
N LYS A 61 20.74 6.68 4.85
CA LYS A 61 19.95 7.60 5.66
C LYS A 61 19.80 8.97 4.99
N GLU A 62 20.88 9.48 4.41
CA GLU A 62 20.88 10.76 3.68
C GLU A 62 20.03 10.69 2.41
N LEU A 63 19.94 9.51 1.79
CA LEU A 63 19.09 9.23 0.64
C LEU A 63 17.63 9.00 1.01
N GLY A 64 17.28 9.02 2.29
CA GLY A 64 15.92 8.86 2.79
C GLY A 64 15.53 7.41 3.12
N PHE A 65 16.46 6.47 3.04
CA PHE A 65 16.31 5.07 3.47
C PHE A 65 16.97 4.90 4.84
N ASP A 66 16.22 5.12 5.91
CA ASP A 66 16.73 4.97 7.28
C ASP A 66 16.40 3.56 7.83
N PRO A 67 17.38 2.63 7.88
CA PRO A 67 17.18 1.29 8.43
C PRO A 67 17.06 1.28 9.96
N ASP A 68 17.56 2.31 10.65
CA ASP A 68 17.62 2.40 12.12
C ASP A 68 16.37 3.08 12.71
N ALA A 69 15.71 3.94 11.93
CA ALA A 69 14.45 4.57 12.32
C ALA A 69 13.30 3.56 12.48
N GLY A 70 13.44 2.33 11.97
CA GLY A 70 12.53 1.21 12.20
C GLY A 70 11.13 1.34 11.59
N SER A 71 10.79 2.49 11.00
CA SER A 71 9.50 2.69 10.32
C SER A 71 9.58 2.17 8.88
N ASN A 72 8.69 1.24 8.55
CA ASN A 72 8.47 0.74 7.18
C ASN A 72 9.67 0.05 6.53
N VAL A 73 10.55 -0.53 7.36
CA VAL A 73 11.66 -1.37 6.93
C VAL A 73 11.44 -2.80 7.44
N THR A 74 11.54 -3.77 6.54
CA THR A 74 11.57 -5.19 6.87
C THR A 74 13.01 -5.68 6.77
N LEU A 75 13.56 -6.15 7.88
CA LEU A 75 14.85 -6.81 7.90
C LEU A 75 14.70 -8.24 7.36
N ILE A 76 15.48 -8.58 6.35
CA ILE A 76 15.49 -9.89 5.71
C ILE A 76 16.79 -10.59 6.11
N PRO A 77 16.73 -11.74 6.79
CA PRO A 77 17.90 -12.49 7.17
C PRO A 77 18.54 -13.15 5.93
N TYR A 78 19.84 -13.42 6.02
CA TYR A 78 20.64 -14.01 4.94
C TYR A 78 19.98 -15.18 4.18
N PRO A 79 19.41 -16.22 4.83
CA PRO A 79 18.82 -17.36 4.11
C PRO A 79 17.65 -16.94 3.22
N ASP A 80 16.82 -16.00 3.68
CA ASP A 80 15.68 -15.49 2.93
C ASP A 80 16.13 -14.57 1.78
N VAL A 81 17.23 -13.83 1.96
CA VAL A 81 17.86 -13.03 0.90
C VAL A 81 18.30 -13.95 -0.24
N VAL A 82 19.03 -15.03 0.07
CA VAL A 82 19.49 -16.00 -0.93
C VAL A 82 18.32 -16.70 -1.62
N ALA A 83 17.31 -17.13 -0.86
CA ALA A 83 16.12 -17.77 -1.42
C ALA A 83 15.36 -16.87 -2.42
N ARG A 84 15.36 -15.55 -2.20
CA ARG A 84 14.71 -14.57 -3.10
C ARG A 84 15.54 -14.26 -4.35
N LEU A 85 16.86 -14.34 -4.26
CA LEU A 85 17.78 -13.92 -5.33
C LEU A 85 18.27 -15.08 -6.20
N ALA A 86 18.27 -16.29 -5.65
CA ALA A 86 18.59 -17.52 -6.36
C ALA A 86 17.35 -18.44 -6.42
N PRO A 87 16.28 -18.04 -7.15
CA PRO A 87 15.04 -18.82 -7.22
C PRO A 87 15.22 -20.16 -7.94
N TYR A 88 16.30 -20.31 -8.72
CA TYR A 88 16.61 -21.54 -9.45
C TYR A 88 17.86 -22.22 -8.88
N PRO A 89 17.75 -23.45 -8.34
CA PRO A 89 18.89 -24.18 -7.78
C PRO A 89 19.95 -24.58 -8.84
N ALA A 90 19.62 -24.44 -10.12
CA ALA A 90 20.53 -24.72 -11.24
C ALA A 90 21.46 -23.53 -11.58
N LEU A 91 21.24 -22.33 -11.01
CA LEU A 91 22.11 -21.19 -11.23
C LEU A 91 23.41 -21.35 -10.43
N THR A 92 24.53 -21.26 -11.13
CA THR A 92 25.85 -21.27 -10.48
C THR A 92 26.13 -19.91 -9.83
N LEU A 93 26.86 -19.89 -8.71
CA LEU A 93 27.22 -18.63 -8.01
C LEU A 93 27.94 -17.61 -8.91
N GLN A 94 28.59 -18.07 -9.97
CA GLN A 94 29.31 -17.26 -10.95
C GLN A 94 28.38 -16.49 -11.89
N GLN A 95 27.15 -16.97 -12.08
CA GLN A 95 26.12 -16.33 -12.90
C GLN A 95 25.28 -15.33 -12.10
N LEU A 96 25.42 -15.29 -10.77
CA LEU A 96 24.80 -14.29 -9.92
C LEU A 96 25.52 -12.95 -10.03
N ASP A 97 24.76 -11.88 -9.78
CA ASP A 97 25.28 -10.53 -9.63
C ASP A 97 26.42 -10.50 -8.59
N PRO A 98 27.50 -9.72 -8.82
CA PRO A 98 28.66 -9.68 -7.93
C PRO A 98 28.31 -9.36 -6.47
N GLY A 99 27.32 -8.50 -6.24
CA GLY A 99 26.85 -8.14 -4.92
C GLY A 99 26.17 -9.31 -4.19
N VAL A 100 25.38 -10.09 -4.93
CA VAL A 100 24.70 -11.28 -4.38
C VAL A 100 25.70 -12.38 -4.07
N ARG A 101 26.70 -12.58 -4.93
CA ARG A 101 27.78 -13.55 -4.67
C ARG A 101 28.52 -13.22 -3.38
N LYS A 102 28.91 -11.95 -3.21
CA LYS A 102 29.58 -11.49 -1.99
C LYS A 102 28.70 -11.64 -0.74
N CYS A 103 27.40 -11.42 -0.86
CA CYS A 103 26.45 -11.68 0.23
C CYS A 103 26.42 -13.17 0.65
N VAL A 104 26.50 -14.09 -0.32
CA VAL A 104 26.59 -15.55 -0.05
C VAL A 104 27.89 -15.91 0.66
N GLU A 105 29.00 -15.29 0.26
CA GLU A 105 30.31 -15.49 0.89
C GLU A 105 30.36 -14.95 2.33
N ASP A 106 29.74 -13.80 2.57
CA ASP A 106 29.73 -13.09 3.86
C ASP A 106 28.73 -13.67 4.89
N GLN A 107 27.82 -14.56 4.46
CA GLN A 107 26.86 -15.28 5.31
C GLN A 107 26.13 -14.38 6.33
N ALA A 108 26.38 -14.56 7.63
CA ALA A 108 25.71 -13.85 8.72
C ALA A 108 25.99 -12.33 8.77
N ALA A 109 27.05 -11.87 8.10
CA ALA A 109 27.33 -10.45 7.95
C ALA A 109 26.45 -9.79 6.88
N CYS A 110 25.83 -10.58 5.98
CA CYS A 110 24.91 -10.07 4.98
C CYS A 110 23.48 -9.93 5.52
N ARG A 111 22.87 -8.77 5.29
CA ARG A 111 21.48 -8.47 5.66
C ARG A 111 20.77 -7.75 4.53
N GLY A 112 19.51 -8.14 4.29
CA GLY A 112 18.63 -7.43 3.37
C GLY A 112 17.73 -6.46 4.12
N TYR A 113 17.49 -5.30 3.53
CA TYR A 113 16.57 -4.28 4.01
C TYR A 113 15.54 -4.03 2.92
N LEU A 114 14.27 -4.29 3.22
CA LEU A 114 13.16 -4.00 2.34
C LEU A 114 12.40 -2.79 2.88
N PHE A 115 12.52 -1.67 2.20
CA PHE A 115 11.79 -0.45 2.51
C PHE A 115 10.48 -0.42 1.74
N HIS A 116 9.37 -0.29 2.44
CA HIS A 116 8.04 -0.22 1.84
C HIS A 116 7.46 1.19 2.03
N PHE A 117 7.16 1.87 0.93
CA PHE A 117 6.51 3.17 0.95
C PHE A 117 5.20 3.09 0.19
N GLU A 118 4.10 3.46 0.83
CA GLU A 118 2.80 3.55 0.19
C GLU A 118 2.08 4.85 0.51
N ARG A 119 1.37 5.35 -0.49
CA ARG A 119 0.42 6.45 -0.31
C ARG A 119 -0.80 6.13 -1.14
N GLN A 120 -1.86 5.72 -0.45
CA GLN A 120 -3.13 5.36 -1.09
C GLN A 120 -4.31 6.10 -0.45
N GLY A 121 -5.15 6.66 -1.30
CA GLY A 121 -6.44 7.23 -0.96
C GLY A 121 -7.54 6.27 -1.36
N ARG A 122 -8.49 6.05 -0.45
CA ARG A 122 -9.65 5.21 -0.66
C ARG A 122 -10.91 6.07 -0.53
N ARG A 123 -11.61 6.26 -1.63
CA ARG A 123 -12.83 7.06 -1.69
C ARG A 123 -14.02 6.17 -2.02
N ARG A 124 -15.04 6.20 -1.16
CA ARG A 124 -16.33 5.57 -1.48
C ARG A 124 -17.16 6.48 -2.35
N THR A 125 -17.80 5.90 -3.36
CA THR A 125 -18.67 6.58 -4.31
C THR A 125 -20.00 5.83 -4.44
N GLY A 126 -21.08 6.54 -4.80
CA GLY A 126 -22.42 5.97 -4.98
C GLY A 126 -23.46 6.45 -3.97
N SER A 127 -24.47 5.62 -3.72
CA SER A 127 -25.57 5.96 -2.81
C SER A 127 -25.21 5.61 -1.37
N PHE A 128 -25.34 6.59 -0.47
CA PHE A 128 -25.15 6.40 0.98
C PHE A 128 -26.03 5.26 1.53
N TRP A 129 -27.32 5.22 1.16
CA TRP A 129 -28.24 4.20 1.67
C TRP A 129 -27.89 2.79 1.22
N LEU A 130 -27.41 2.64 -0.02
CA LEU A 130 -26.97 1.33 -0.51
C LEU A 130 -25.67 0.86 0.17
N ASP A 131 -24.78 1.77 0.54
CA ASP A 131 -23.57 1.45 1.31
C ASP A 131 -23.93 1.15 2.78
N PHE A 132 -24.79 1.96 3.40
CA PHE A 132 -25.23 1.80 4.80
C PHE A 132 -25.98 0.49 5.02
N LEU A 133 -26.90 0.12 4.12
CA LEU A 133 -27.60 -1.17 4.16
C LEU A 133 -26.76 -2.34 3.63
N ASN A 134 -25.47 -2.12 3.34
CA ASN A 134 -24.53 -3.11 2.81
C ASN A 134 -24.99 -3.77 1.49
N ILE A 135 -25.88 -3.15 0.73
CA ILE A 135 -26.43 -3.69 -0.53
C ILE A 135 -25.42 -3.53 -1.66
N ARG A 136 -24.82 -2.35 -1.77
CA ARG A 136 -23.84 -2.03 -2.82
C ARG A 136 -22.84 -1.01 -2.32
N ARG A 137 -21.56 -1.35 -2.43
CA ARG A 137 -20.43 -0.47 -2.11
C ARG A 137 -19.51 -0.38 -3.31
N VAL A 138 -19.21 0.84 -3.74
CA VAL A 138 -18.18 1.11 -4.76
C VAL A 138 -17.09 1.91 -4.09
N THR A 139 -15.86 1.41 -4.20
CA THR A 139 -14.69 2.06 -3.63
C THR A 139 -13.63 2.25 -4.70
N GLU A 140 -13.21 3.49 -4.87
CA GLU A 140 -12.12 3.89 -5.73
C GLU A 140 -10.84 3.98 -4.88
N VAL A 141 -9.80 3.25 -5.28
CA VAL A 141 -8.50 3.25 -4.63
C VAL A 141 -7.51 3.88 -5.61
N THR A 142 -6.92 5.01 -5.20
CA THR A 142 -5.92 5.73 -5.99
C THR A 142 -4.65 5.90 -5.17
N GLY A 143 -3.47 5.85 -5.80
CA GLY A 143 -2.23 6.00 -5.05
C GLY A 143 -1.00 5.49 -5.78
N TRP A 144 0.04 5.22 -5.00
CA TRP A 144 1.27 4.57 -5.45
C TRP A 144 1.87 3.72 -4.32
N SER A 145 2.65 2.72 -4.70
CA SER A 145 3.45 1.90 -3.78
C SER A 145 4.85 1.71 -4.34
N PHE A 146 5.85 1.64 -3.46
CA PHE A 146 7.25 1.49 -3.80
C PHE A 146 7.94 0.59 -2.80
N ASP A 147 8.65 -0.41 -3.31
CA ASP A 147 9.43 -1.36 -2.54
C ASP A 147 10.90 -1.22 -2.94
N ALA A 148 11.78 -0.88 -2.01
CA ALA A 148 13.22 -0.83 -2.24
C ALA A 148 13.90 -1.98 -1.50
N LEU A 149 14.57 -2.87 -2.23
CA LEU A 149 15.41 -3.91 -1.65
C LEU A 149 16.87 -3.46 -1.71
N VAL A 150 17.51 -3.35 -0.55
CA VAL A 150 18.92 -3.03 -0.42
C VAL A 150 19.60 -4.12 0.38
N ILE A 151 20.70 -4.66 -0.15
CA ILE A 151 21.49 -5.70 0.52
C ILE A 151 22.78 -5.07 0.99
N VAL A 152 23.12 -5.30 2.25
CA VAL A 152 24.25 -4.68 2.91
C VAL A 152 25.09 -5.77 3.55
N SER A 153 26.41 -5.67 3.42
CA SER A 153 27.36 -6.49 4.16
C SER A 153 28.49 -5.61 4.67
N ASN A 154 28.90 -5.80 5.92
CA ASN A 154 30.00 -5.07 6.55
C ASN A 154 29.93 -3.54 6.35
N GLY A 155 28.72 -2.98 6.37
CA GLY A 155 28.47 -1.54 6.20
C GLY A 155 28.54 -1.01 4.76
N THR A 156 28.65 -1.87 3.75
CA THR A 156 28.63 -1.49 2.33
C THR A 156 27.41 -2.09 1.64
N VAL A 157 26.77 -1.30 0.77
CA VAL A 157 25.66 -1.78 -0.06
C VAL A 157 26.22 -2.68 -1.15
N LEU A 158 25.79 -3.94 -1.18
CA LEU A 158 26.22 -4.92 -2.17
C LEU A 158 25.31 -4.95 -3.40
N PHE A 159 24.00 -4.79 -3.19
CA PHE A 159 23.02 -4.93 -4.24
C PHE A 159 21.81 -4.03 -3.95
N ARG A 160 21.17 -3.55 -5.01
CA ARG A 160 19.92 -2.79 -4.94
C ARG A 160 18.94 -3.30 -5.97
N ASN A 161 17.67 -3.29 -5.60
CA ASN A 161 16.56 -3.47 -6.52
C ASN A 161 15.37 -2.62 -6.06
N PHE A 162 14.47 -2.29 -6.97
CA PHE A 162 13.22 -1.63 -6.64
C PHE A 162 12.05 -2.29 -7.36
N ALA A 163 10.89 -2.22 -6.74
CA ALA A 163 9.62 -2.69 -7.26
C ALA A 163 8.51 -1.74 -6.80
N GLY A 164 7.27 -2.03 -7.21
CA GLY A 164 6.09 -1.29 -6.77
C GLY A 164 5.16 -0.91 -7.92
N GLN A 165 4.16 -0.10 -7.60
CA GLN A 165 3.14 0.36 -8.53
C GLN A 165 3.21 1.90 -8.64
N PRO A 166 3.65 2.45 -9.78
CA PRO A 166 3.79 3.90 -9.95
C PRO A 166 2.46 4.63 -9.91
N GLN A 167 1.40 3.98 -10.39
CA GLN A 167 0.03 4.47 -10.33
C GLN A 167 -0.89 3.31 -9.99
N ILE A 168 -1.61 3.45 -8.89
CA ILE A 168 -2.71 2.59 -8.48
C ILE A 168 -3.98 3.33 -8.84
N ASP A 169 -4.82 2.69 -9.64
CA ASP A 169 -6.18 3.11 -9.95
C ASP A 169 -7.05 1.85 -10.02
N ARG A 170 -7.86 1.64 -8.98
CA ARG A 170 -8.66 0.42 -8.81
C ARG A 170 -10.07 0.75 -8.39
N PHE A 171 -11.02 0.10 -9.05
CA PHE A 171 -12.44 0.15 -8.69
C PHE A 171 -12.87 -1.17 -8.05
N GLU A 172 -13.14 -1.14 -6.75
CA GLU A 172 -13.66 -2.27 -6.00
C GLU A 172 -15.18 -2.15 -5.87
N ARG A 173 -15.91 -3.05 -6.53
CA ARG A 173 -17.38 -3.13 -6.43
C ARG A 173 -17.76 -4.34 -5.61
N GLN A 174 -18.39 -4.10 -4.47
CA GLN A 174 -19.02 -5.13 -3.66
C GLN A 174 -20.54 -5.00 -3.79
N SER A 175 -21.21 -6.12 -4.06
CA SER A 175 -22.67 -6.19 -4.17
C SER A 175 -23.18 -7.35 -3.33
N ASN A 176 -23.95 -7.06 -2.29
CA ASN A 176 -24.59 -8.06 -1.44
C ASN A 176 -26.11 -7.91 -1.63
N PRO A 177 -26.72 -8.68 -2.55
CA PRO A 177 -28.14 -8.52 -2.88
C PRO A 177 -29.08 -8.74 -1.68
N LEU A 178 -28.67 -9.53 -0.68
CA LEU A 178 -29.44 -9.76 0.55
C LEU A 178 -29.11 -8.75 1.68
N GLY A 179 -28.26 -7.75 1.40
CA GLY A 179 -27.96 -6.64 2.29
C GLY A 179 -27.44 -7.11 3.66
N PRO A 180 -28.01 -6.64 4.78
CA PRO A 180 -27.54 -6.98 6.13
C PRO A 180 -27.70 -8.46 6.51
N LEU A 181 -28.54 -9.21 5.79
CA LEU A 181 -28.79 -10.64 6.05
C LEU A 181 -27.74 -11.56 5.40
N GLN A 182 -26.89 -11.02 4.52
CA GLN A 182 -25.78 -11.75 3.95
C GLN A 182 -24.55 -11.57 4.85
N PRO A 183 -24.06 -12.61 5.54
CA PRO A 183 -22.81 -12.49 6.27
C PRO A 183 -21.70 -12.17 5.25
N ALA A 184 -20.98 -11.07 5.48
CA ALA A 184 -19.68 -10.88 4.83
C ALA A 184 -18.86 -12.13 5.16
N GLY A 185 -18.34 -12.84 4.15
CA GLY A 185 -17.76 -14.18 4.30
C GLY A 185 -16.69 -14.34 5.40
N GLU A 186 -16.13 -13.23 5.90
CA GLU A 186 -15.21 -13.21 7.04
C GLU A 186 -15.88 -13.50 8.40
N ALA A 187 -17.16 -13.14 8.60
CA ALA A 187 -17.87 -13.39 9.86
C ALA A 187 -18.36 -14.85 9.99
N ALA A 188 -18.71 -15.50 8.88
CA ALA A 188 -19.14 -16.90 8.88
C ALA A 188 -17.99 -17.88 9.20
N GLY A 189 -16.76 -17.55 8.77
CA GLY A 189 -15.58 -18.36 9.08
C GLY A 189 -15.15 -18.32 10.55
N ALA A 190 -15.45 -17.23 11.27
CA ALA A 190 -15.18 -17.11 12.70
C ALA A 190 -16.23 -17.84 13.57
N LEU A 191 -17.47 -17.94 13.08
CA LEU A 191 -18.57 -18.65 13.76
C LEU A 191 -18.49 -20.18 13.61
N LEU A 192 -17.91 -20.67 12.51
CA LEU A 192 -17.69 -22.11 12.26
C LEU A 192 -16.40 -22.65 12.90
N LYS A 193 -15.56 -21.80 13.49
CA LYS A 193 -14.32 -22.18 14.19
C LYS A 193 -14.48 -22.21 15.73
N ARG A 194 -15.71 -22.17 16.22
CA ARG A 194 -16.01 -22.24 17.65
C ARG A 194 -16.75 -23.53 18.01
#